data_AF-A0A972CLM2-F1
#
_entry.id   AF-A0A972CLM2-F1
#
_cell.length_a   1.000
_cell.length_b   1.000
_cell.length_c   1.000
_cell.angle_alpha   90.00
_cell.angle_beta   90.00
_cell.angle_gamma   90.00
#
_symmetry.space_group_name_H-M   'P 1'
#
loop_
_entity.id
_entity.type
_entity.pdbx_description
1 polymer ?
#
loop_
_entity_poly.entity_id
_entity_poly.type
_entity_poly.pdbx_seq_one_letter_code
_entity_poly.pdbx_strand_id
1 'polypeptide(L)'
;MIISNKQVQNILHLERINSLKKKAAYRETAAIEKSDSLVLSGRAQELNFAKEQALKSPEVRADKILELKQKITSGDYQVSGNDIAAKMIGRSLVDELTGR
;
A
#
# COMPACT_ATOMS: atom_id res chain seq x y z
N MET A 1 -25.99 -32.92 49.32
CA MET A 1 -25.66 -32.47 47.95
C MET A 1 -25.20 -33.69 47.17
N ILE A 2 -26.07 -34.29 46.36
CA ILE A 2 -25.76 -35.54 45.64
C ILE A 2 -25.59 -35.18 44.16
N ILE A 3 -24.34 -35.13 43.69
CA ILE A 3 -24.04 -34.93 42.27
C ILE A 3 -24.32 -36.27 41.56
N SER A 4 -25.13 -36.25 40.51
CA SER A 4 -25.52 -37.46 39.79
C SER A 4 -24.34 -38.01 38.97
N ASN A 5 -24.08 -39.32 39.04
CA ASN A 5 -23.03 -40.00 38.27
C ASN A 5 -23.16 -39.71 36.75
N LYS A 6 -24.39 -39.50 36.26
CA LYS A 6 -24.65 -39.12 34.87
C LYS A 6 -24.10 -37.73 34.49
N GLN A 7 -24.10 -36.79 35.44
CA GLN A 7 -23.53 -35.45 35.23
C GLN A 7 -22.00 -35.51 35.14
N VAL A 8 -21.37 -36.36 35.96
CA VAL A 8 -19.91 -36.59 35.93
C VAL A 8 -19.48 -37.22 34.60
N GLN A 9 -20.24 -38.17 34.07
CA GLN A 9 -19.92 -38.79 32.77
C GLN A 9 -20.04 -37.82 31.59
N ASN A 10 -20.99 -36.89 31.62
CA ASN A 10 -21.10 -35.87 30.58
C ASN A 10 -19.90 -34.93 30.58
N ILE A 11 -19.42 -34.53 31.76
CA ILE A 11 -18.23 -33.67 31.88
C ILE A 11 -16.98 -34.41 31.37
N LEU A 12 -16.81 -35.69 31.71
CA LEU A 12 -15.69 -36.50 31.21
C LEU A 12 -15.69 -36.64 29.67
N HIS A 13 -16.86 -36.77 29.05
CA HIS A 13 -16.97 -36.83 27.60
C HIS A 13 -16.62 -35.49 26.93
N LEU A 14 -17.01 -34.36 27.54
CA LEU A 14 -16.69 -33.03 27.02
C LEU A 14 -15.18 -32.74 27.07
N GLU A 15 -14.50 -33.12 28.15
CA GLU A 15 -13.04 -32.98 28.27
C GLU A 15 -12.28 -33.84 27.24
N ARG A 16 -12.77 -35.06 26.98
CA ARG A 16 -12.21 -35.93 25.93
C ARG A 16 -12.34 -35.29 24.54
N ILE A 17 -13.49 -34.70 24.22
CA ILE A 17 -13.70 -34.05 22.91
C ILE A 17 -12.80 -32.80 22.76
N ASN A 18 -12.65 -32.01 23.83
CA ASN A 18 -11.79 -30.82 23.82
C ASN A 18 -10.29 -31.18 23.66
N SER A 19 -9.81 -32.23 24.34
CA SER A 19 -8.42 -32.69 24.20
C SER A 19 -8.09 -33.20 22.78
N LEU A 20 -9.06 -33.84 22.10
CA LEU A 20 -8.89 -34.30 20.71
C LEU A 20 -8.86 -33.13 19.71
N LYS A 21 -9.70 -32.10 19.89
CA LYS A 21 -9.64 -30.86 19.09
C LYS A 21 -8.31 -30.12 19.26
N LYS A 22 -7.78 -30.05 20.49
CA LYS A 22 -6.47 -29.41 20.76
C LYS A 22 -5.31 -30.16 20.06
N LYS A 23 -5.40 -31.48 19.95
CA LYS A 23 -4.38 -32.32 19.28
C LYS A 23 -4.47 -32.24 17.75
N ALA A 24 -5.67 -32.04 17.19
CA ALA A 24 -5.87 -31.76 15.77
C ALA A 24 -5.35 -30.36 15.38
N ALA A 25 -5.66 -29.34 16.19
CA ALA A 25 -5.18 -27.97 15.96
C ALA A 25 -3.64 -27.84 16.03
N TYR A 26 -2.97 -28.62 16.89
CA TYR A 26 -1.51 -28.61 17.00
C TYR A 26 -0.79 -29.28 15.81
N ARG A 27 -1.44 -30.25 15.14
CA ARG A 27 -0.89 -30.92 13.96
C ARG A 27 -1.00 -30.08 12.69
N GLU A 28 -1.97 -29.18 12.62
CA GLU A 28 -2.16 -28.28 11.48
C GLU A 28 -1.18 -27.08 11.52
N THR A 29 -0.73 -26.67 12.70
CA THR A 29 0.22 -25.56 12.88
C THR A 29 1.69 -25.93 12.72
N ALA A 30 2.04 -27.22 12.65
CA ALA A 30 3.44 -27.67 12.60
C ALA A 30 4.04 -27.68 11.17
N ALA A 31 3.22 -27.42 10.14
CA ALA A 31 3.63 -27.45 8.73
C ALA A 31 3.66 -26.07 8.06
N ILE A 32 3.68 -24.98 8.84
CA ILE A 32 3.93 -23.65 8.30
C ILE A 32 5.44 -23.45 8.37
N GLU A 33 6.13 -23.80 7.28
CA GLU A 33 7.49 -23.31 7.05
C GLU A 33 7.48 -21.80 7.26
N LYS A 34 8.32 -21.31 8.17
CA LYS A 34 8.53 -19.88 8.35
C LYS A 34 9.21 -19.34 7.09
N SER A 35 8.42 -19.02 6.08
CA SER A 35 8.84 -18.24 4.95
C SER A 35 9.23 -16.85 5.44
N ASP A 36 10.40 -16.40 4.99
CA ASP A 36 10.90 -15.07 5.31
C ASP A 36 9.93 -14.03 4.74
N SER A 37 9.23 -13.32 5.62
CA SER A 37 8.18 -12.38 5.23
C SER A 37 8.77 -10.99 5.05
N LEU A 38 8.90 -10.53 3.81
CA LEU A 38 9.25 -9.15 3.49
C LEU A 38 8.06 -8.23 3.80
N VAL A 39 7.96 -7.77 5.04
CA VAL A 39 7.03 -6.71 5.42
C VAL A 39 7.63 -5.38 4.97
N LEU A 40 7.12 -4.84 3.86
CA LEU A 40 7.44 -3.48 3.43
C LEU A 40 7.09 -2.52 4.58
N SER A 41 8.01 -1.60 4.90
CA SER A 41 7.71 -0.52 5.84
C SER A 41 6.49 0.26 5.33
N GLY A 42 5.68 0.83 6.24
CA GLY A 42 4.51 1.61 5.83
C GLY A 42 4.85 2.70 4.80
N ARG A 43 6.01 3.33 4.96
CA ARG A 43 6.59 4.30 4.01
C ARG A 43 6.81 3.71 2.61
N ALA A 44 7.30 2.48 2.51
CA ALA A 44 7.55 1.83 1.22
C ALA A 44 6.24 1.47 0.51
N GLN A 45 5.21 1.07 1.27
CA GLN A 45 3.87 0.82 0.71
C GLN A 45 3.23 2.10 0.16
N GLU A 46 3.33 3.21 0.90
CA GLU A 46 2.86 4.53 0.44
C GLU A 46 3.55 4.95 -0.87
N LEU A 47 4.88 4.79 -0.96
CA LEU A 47 5.64 5.15 -2.16
C LEU A 47 5.26 4.26 -3.36
N ASN A 48 5.08 2.96 -3.14
CA ASN A 48 4.64 2.05 -4.20
C ASN A 48 3.25 2.42 -4.71
N PHE A 49 2.31 2.71 -3.80
CA PHE A 49 0.99 3.19 -4.18
C PHE A 49 1.07 4.51 -4.98
N ALA A 50 1.82 5.50 -4.50
CA ALA A 50 2.00 6.77 -5.20
C ALA A 50 2.61 6.58 -6.60
N LYS A 51 3.61 5.70 -6.73
CA LYS A 51 4.24 5.35 -8.02
C LYS A 51 3.25 4.70 -8.98
N GLU A 52 2.47 3.73 -8.52
CA GLU A 52 1.45 3.07 -9.35
C GLU A 52 0.41 4.06 -9.84
N GLN A 53 -0.06 4.95 -8.96
CA GLN A 53 -1.05 5.96 -9.33
C GLN A 53 -0.46 6.99 -10.31
N ALA A 54 0.81 7.36 -10.15
CA ALA A 54 1.51 8.22 -11.10
C ALA A 54 1.65 7.57 -12.48
N LEU A 55 1.92 6.26 -12.56
CA LEU A 55 2.00 5.52 -13.82
C LEU A 55 0.64 5.32 -14.49
N LYS A 56 -0.45 5.21 -13.71
CA LYS A 56 -1.83 5.14 -14.23
C LYS A 56 -2.36 6.50 -14.71
N SER A 57 -1.69 7.59 -14.37
CA SER A 57 -2.06 8.91 -14.86
C SER A 57 -1.99 8.93 -16.39
N PRO A 58 -2.92 9.62 -17.07
CA PRO A 58 -2.85 9.78 -18.51
C PRO A 58 -1.53 10.47 -18.89
N GLU A 59 -0.91 9.97 -19.97
CA GLU A 59 0.32 10.53 -20.54
C GLU A 59 0.11 12.00 -20.95
N VAL A 60 -1.07 12.30 -21.50
CA VAL A 60 -1.46 13.65 -21.91
C VAL A 60 -2.57 14.17 -21.01
N ARG A 61 -2.32 15.29 -20.33
CA ARG A 61 -3.30 16.00 -19.50
C ARG A 61 -4.14 16.96 -20.35
N ALA A 62 -5.14 16.42 -21.04
CA ALA A 62 -5.99 17.19 -21.96
C ALA A 62 -6.61 18.44 -21.31
N ASP A 63 -7.08 18.35 -20.07
CA ASP A 63 -7.70 19.47 -19.36
C ASP A 63 -6.74 20.65 -19.17
N LYS A 64 -5.48 20.35 -18.82
CA LYS A 64 -4.44 21.37 -18.64
C LYS A 64 -4.07 22.03 -19.98
N ILE A 65 -4.08 21.26 -21.07
CA ILE A 65 -3.82 21.82 -22.41
C ILE A 65 -4.94 22.78 -22.78
N LEU A 66 -6.20 22.40 -22.53
CA LEU A 66 -7.35 23.22 -22.86
C LEU A 66 -7.34 24.53 -22.07
N GLU A 67 -7.07 24.47 -20.76
CA GLU A 67 -6.91 25.66 -19.90
C GLU A 67 -5.81 26.60 -20.41
N LEU A 68 -4.63 26.05 -20.74
CA LEU A 68 -3.51 26.85 -21.26
C LEU A 68 -3.83 27.46 -22.62
N LYS A 69 -4.47 26.72 -23.52
CA LYS A 69 -4.91 27.24 -24.82
C LYS A 69 -5.86 28.41 -24.64
N GLN A 70 -6.84 28.30 -23.74
CA GLN A 70 -7.77 29.39 -23.44
C GLN A 70 -7.05 30.64 -22.93
N LYS A 71 -6.13 30.49 -21.98
CA LYS A 71 -5.32 31.61 -21.45
C LYS A 71 -4.46 32.28 -22.52
N ILE A 72 -3.91 31.50 -23.45
CA ILE A 72 -3.12 32.04 -24.57
C ILE A 72 -4.03 32.80 -25.53
N THR A 73 -5.21 32.26 -25.89
CA THR A 73 -6.16 32.91 -26.79
C THR A 73 -6.79 34.17 -26.18
N SER A 74 -7.04 34.20 -24.87
CA SER A 74 -7.56 35.38 -24.18
C SER A 74 -6.51 36.47 -23.97
N GLY A 75 -5.22 36.16 -24.18
CA GLY A 75 -4.10 37.07 -23.90
C GLY A 75 -3.68 37.13 -22.43
N ASP A 76 -4.31 36.36 -21.56
CA ASP A 76 -4.04 36.33 -20.11
C ASP A 76 -2.86 35.42 -19.72
N TYR A 77 -2.16 34.85 -20.71
CA TYR A 77 -0.98 34.05 -20.49
C TYR A 77 0.26 34.95 -20.27
N GLN A 78 0.40 35.46 -19.05
CA GLN A 78 1.59 36.21 -18.62
C GLN A 78 2.58 35.27 -17.90
N VAL A 79 3.79 35.14 -18.45
CA VAL A 79 4.91 34.48 -17.78
C VAL A 79 6.04 35.49 -17.64
N SER A 80 6.57 35.66 -16.43
CA SER A 80 7.66 36.61 -16.19
C SER A 80 9.00 36.07 -16.69
N GLY A 81 9.92 36.97 -17.05
CA GLY A 81 11.29 36.58 -17.41
C GLY A 81 12.01 35.83 -16.28
N ASN A 82 11.72 36.18 -15.02
CA ASN A 82 12.27 35.48 -13.85
C ASN A 82 11.78 34.04 -13.76
N ASP A 83 10.50 33.78 -14.03
CA ASP A 83 9.94 32.42 -14.02
C ASP A 83 10.61 31.54 -15.08
N ILE A 84 10.88 32.12 -16.26
CA ILE A 84 11.57 31.43 -17.35
C ILE A 84 13.00 31.10 -16.93
N ALA A 85 13.76 32.08 -16.43
CA ALA A 85 15.14 31.90 -16.00
C ALA A 85 15.26 30.85 -14.88
N ALA A 86 14.36 30.89 -13.89
CA ALA A 86 14.33 29.90 -12.82
C ALA A 86 14.10 28.48 -13.34
N LYS A 87 13.22 28.30 -14.34
CA LYS A 87 12.98 27.00 -14.98
C LYS A 87 14.17 26.52 -15.79
N MET A 88 14.85 27.41 -16.51
CA MET A 88 16.06 27.08 -17.28
C MET A 88 17.19 26.60 -16.36
N ILE A 89 17.50 27.35 -15.31
CA ILE A 89 18.55 26.99 -14.34
C ILE A 89 18.19 25.70 -13.61
N GLY A 90 16.96 25.59 -13.12
CA GLY A 90 16.51 24.38 -12.43
C GLY A 90 16.59 23.14 -13.33
N ARG A 91 16.29 23.28 -14.62
CA ARG A 91 16.46 22.18 -15.58
C ARG A 91 17.93 21.81 -15.79
N SER A 92 18.78 22.80 -16.00
CA SER A 92 20.22 22.60 -16.20
C SER A 92 20.87 21.86 -15.02
N LEU A 93 20.49 22.22 -13.78
CA LEU A 93 21.01 21.57 -12.58
C LEU A 93 20.57 20.10 -12.49
N VAL A 94 19.32 19.79 -12.86
CA VAL A 94 18.84 18.41 -12.87
C VAL A 94 19.58 17.58 -13.93
N ASP A 95 19.81 18.14 -15.10
CA ASP A 95 20.55 17.45 -16.17
C ASP A 95 21.99 17.15 -15.71
N GLU A 96 22.69 18.11 -15.09
CA GLU A 96 24.04 17.93 -14.51
C GLU A 96 24.08 16.82 -13.43
N LEU A 97 23.13 16.84 -12.49
CA LEU A 97 23.04 15.85 -11.41
C LEU A 97 22.70 14.45 -11.92
N THR A 98 22.00 14.35 -13.05
CA THR A 98 21.60 13.07 -13.65
C THR A 98 22.61 12.56 -14.68
N GLY A 99 23.72 13.27 -14.89
CA GLY A 99 24.81 12.88 -15.79
C GLY A 99 24.37 12.85 -17.26
N ARG A 100 23.41 13.70 -17.63
CA ARG A 100 23.00 13.91 -19.02
C ARG A 100 23.61 15.18 -19.60
#